data_AF-A0A1H1ERH4-F1
#
_entry.id   AF-A0A1H1ERH4-F1
#
_cell.length_a   1.000
_cell.length_b   1.000
_cell.length_c   1.000
_cell.angle_alpha   90.00
_cell.angle_beta   90.00
_cell.angle_gamma   90.00
#
_symmetry.space_group_name_H-M   'P 1'
#
loop_
_entity.id
_entity.type
_entity.pdbx_description
1 polymer ?
#
loop_
_entity_poly.entity_id
_entity_poly.type
_entity_poly.pdbx_seq_one_letter_code
_entity_poly.pdbx_strand_id
1 'polypeptide(L)' 'MSLAEPLEYECVQCNRRELVDDALVSTCRRCGGEMRNVELIRD' A
#
# COMPACT_ATOMS: atom_id res chain seq x y z
N MET A 1 -4.31 21.54 7.16
CA MET A 1 -3.37 20.41 7.01
C MET A 1 -4.23 19.20 6.67
N SER A 2 -4.34 18.87 5.39
CA SER A 2 -5.18 17.75 4.96
C SER A 2 -4.50 16.45 5.37
N LEU A 3 -5.20 15.65 6.17
CA LEU A 3 -4.81 14.30 6.58
C LEU A 3 -4.47 13.54 5.30
N ALA A 4 -3.23 13.03 5.18
CA ALA A 4 -2.88 12.14 4.08
C ALA A 4 -3.93 11.03 4.06
N GLU A 5 -4.63 10.88 2.94
CA GLU A 5 -5.63 9.83 2.79
C GLU A 5 -4.94 8.49 3.07
N PRO A 6 -5.59 7.54 3.76
CA PRO A 6 -5.00 6.24 4.04
C PRO A 6 -4.67 5.57 2.70
N LEU A 7 -3.38 5.52 2.37
CA LEU A 7 -2.89 4.87 1.16
C LEU A 7 -2.93 3.36 1.41
N GLU A 8 -3.88 2.69 0.77
CA GLU A 8 -3.91 1.23 0.73
C GLU A 8 -2.86 0.74 -0.26
N TYR A 9 -1.99 -0.17 0.17
CA TYR A 9 -1.01 -0.81 -0.70
C TYR A 9 -1.32 -2.29 -0.86
N GLU A 10 -1.17 -2.82 -2.07
CA GLU A 10 -1.32 -4.25 -2.37
C GLU A 10 0.01 -4.85 -2.80
N CYS A 11 0.34 -6.00 -2.21
CA CYS A 11 1.49 -6.78 -2.63
C CYS A 11 1.21 -7.48 -3.96
N VAL A 12 2.05 -7.25 -4.97
CA VAL A 12 1.89 -7.87 -6.30
C VAL A 12 2.16 -9.38 -6.32
N GLN A 13 2.78 -9.91 -5.26
CA GLN A 13 3.16 -11.32 -5.17
C GLN A 13 2.11 -12.18 -4.45
N CYS A 14 1.46 -11.64 -3.41
CA CYS A 14 0.54 -12.40 -2.56
C CYS A 14 -0.85 -11.75 -2.41
N ASN A 15 -1.11 -10.67 -3.15
CA ASN A 15 -2.33 -9.87 -3.13
C ASN A 15 -2.76 -9.43 -1.73
N ARG A 16 -1.80 -9.31 -0.80
CA ARG A 16 -2.06 -8.83 0.54
C ARG A 16 -2.16 -7.32 0.53
N ARG A 17 -3.25 -6.79 1.09
CA ARG A 17 -3.45 -5.36 1.30
C ARG A 17 -3.00 -4.95 2.68
N GLU A 18 -2.19 -3.91 2.75
CA GLU A 18 -1.72 -3.33 4.01
C GLU A 18 -1.91 -1.82 3.94
N LEU A 19 -2.39 -1.23 5.04
CA LEU A 19 -2.40 0.21 5.23
C LEU A 19 -0.98 0.62 5.60
N VAL A 20 -0.38 1.49 4.80
CA VAL A 20 0.99 1.93 5.02
C VAL A 20 0.95 3.43 5.28
N ASP A 21 1.14 3.82 6.55
CA ASP A 21 1.15 5.23 6.97
C ASP A 21 2.35 6.01 6.41
N ASP A 22 3.40 5.30 5.98
CA ASP A 22 4.65 5.90 5.54
C ASP A 22 5.12 5.26 4.22
N ALA A 23 5.28 6.08 3.19
CA ALA A 23 5.61 5.66 1.82
C ALA A 23 6.97 4.95 1.70
N LEU A 24 7.77 4.91 2.77
CA LEU A 24 9.09 4.27 2.82
C LEU A 24 9.03 2.73 2.91
N VAL A 25 7.92 2.12 3.34
CA VAL A 25 7.81 0.66 3.47
C VAL A 25 7.07 0.07 2.27
N SER A 26 7.78 -0.01 1.14
CA SER A 26 7.29 -0.58 -0.13
C SER A 26 7.40 -2.11 -0.21
N THR A 27 7.61 -2.79 0.92
CA THR A 27 7.86 -4.24 0.98
C THR A 27 6.85 -4.96 1.88
N CYS A 28 6.22 -6.00 1.34
CA CYS A 28 5.18 -6.75 2.03
C CYS A 28 5.76 -7.51 3.23
N ARG A 29 5.14 -7.34 4.41
CA ARG A 29 5.61 -7.99 5.64
C ARG A 29 5.47 -9.51 5.63
N ARG A 30 4.64 -10.04 4.73
CA ARG A 30 4.36 -11.48 4.64
C ARG A 30 5.36 -12.23 3.76
N CYS A 31 5.66 -11.69 2.59
CA CYS A 31 6.47 -12.40 1.58
C CYS A 31 7.71 -11.62 1.13
N GLY A 32 7.92 -10.39 1.61
CA GLY A 32 8.99 -9.51 1.11
C GLY A 32 8.78 -9.03 -0.33
N GLY A 33 7.59 -9.25 -0.90
CA GLY A 33 7.27 -8.80 -2.26
C GLY A 33 7.05 -7.30 -2.34
N GLU A 34 7.18 -6.75 -3.55
CA GLU A 34 6.89 -5.35 -3.82
C GLU A 34 5.43 -5.01 -3.50
N MET A 35 5.22 -3.87 -2.84
CA MET A 35 3.92 -3.29 -2.58
C MET A 35 3.67 -2.12 -3.52
N ARG A 36 2.50 -2.11 -4.15
CA ARG A 36 2.07 -1.01 -5.03
C ARG A 36 0.89 -0.29 -4.40
N ASN A 37 0.87 1.03 -4.55
CA ASN A 37 -0.26 1.83 -4.13
C ASN A 37 -1.49 1.38 -4.92
N VAL A 38 -2.55 1.01 -4.21
CA VAL A 38 -3.86 0.86 -4.82
C VAL A 38 -4.44 2.26 -4.79
N GLU A 39 -4.13 3.05 -5.82
CA GLU A 39 -4.87 4.29 -6.02
C GLU A 39 -6.33 3.87 -6.16
N LEU A 40 -7.13 4.18 -5.16
CA LEU A 40 -8.58 4.05 -5.24
C LEU A 40 -8.99 5.02 -6.34
N ILE A 41 -9.10 4.53 -7.57
CA ILE A 41 -9.69 5.25 -8.69
C ILE A 41 -11.12 5.57 -8.23
N ARG A 42 -11.31 6.79 -7.71
CA ARG A 42 -12.64 7.38 -7.58
C ARG A 42 -12.90 8.05 -8.93
N ASP A 43 -13.85 7.45 -9.64
CA ASP A 43 -14.46 7.92 -10.90
C ASP A 43 -14.80 9.41 -10.88
#